data_AF-A0A3D4W6L6-F1
#
_entry.id   AF-A0A3D4W6L6-F1
#
_cell.length_a   1.000
_cell.length_b   1.000
_cell.length_c   1.000
_cell.angle_alpha   90.00
_cell.angle_beta   90.00
_cell.angle_gamma   90.00
#
_symmetry.space_group_name_H-M   'P 1'
#
loop_
_entity.id
_entity.type
_entity.pdbx_description
1 polymer ?
#
loop_
_entity_poly.entity_id
_entity_poly.type
_entity_poly.pdbx_seq_one_letter_code
_entity_poly.pdbx_strand_id
1 'polypeptide(L)'
;ASMVRRGKPDPEVFLKAAAMLKTDPGDCVVFEDTLKGIDAALHAKMKVIGVATTHHRAELTEAHKVISDFTEIDISIILKLFS
;
A
#
# COMPACT_ATOMS: atom_id res chain seq x y z
N ALA A 1 12.29 -19.69 4.21
CA ALA A 1 13.10 -18.56 4.75
C ALA A 1 12.32 -17.27 4.55
N SER A 2 12.29 -16.38 5.54
CA SER A 2 11.67 -15.05 5.39
C SER A 2 12.41 -14.25 4.31
N MET A 3 11.71 -13.78 3.28
CA MET A 3 12.30 -12.94 2.22
C MET A 3 12.69 -11.53 2.71
N VAL A 4 12.36 -11.17 3.95
CA VAL A 4 12.66 -9.88 4.59
C VAL A 4 13.32 -10.07 5.95
N ARG A 5 14.14 -9.12 6.38
CA ARG A 5 14.77 -9.12 7.71
C ARG A 5 13.94 -8.37 8.75
N ARG A 6 13.22 -7.33 8.33
CA ARG A 6 12.35 -6.50 9.17
C ARG A 6 10.91 -6.62 8.68
N GLY A 7 9.98 -6.76 9.63
CA GLY A 7 8.55 -6.78 9.36
C GLY A 7 7.95 -5.37 9.32
N LYS A 8 6.73 -5.25 8.82
CA LYS A 8 5.90 -4.03 8.89
C LYS A 8 5.89 -3.48 10.34
N PRO A 9 6.10 -2.16 10.56
CA PRO A 9 5.98 -1.06 9.60
C PRO A 9 7.28 -0.71 8.85
N ASP A 10 8.29 -1.57 8.88
CA ASP A 10 9.47 -1.39 8.02
C ASP A 10 9.11 -1.55 6.53
N PRO A 11 9.60 -0.68 5.64
CA PRO A 11 9.27 -0.71 4.21
C PRO A 11 9.96 -1.83 3.42
N GLU A 12 10.85 -2.62 4.03
CA GLU A 12 11.70 -3.60 3.33
C GLU A 12 10.92 -4.51 2.38
N VAL A 13 9.73 -4.98 2.77
CA VAL A 13 8.92 -5.87 1.92
C VAL A 13 8.48 -5.20 0.61
N PHE A 14 8.08 -3.93 0.67
CA PHE A 14 7.61 -3.17 -0.49
C PHE A 14 8.77 -2.70 -1.35
N LEU A 15 9.85 -2.21 -0.74
CA LEU A 15 11.07 -1.82 -1.46
C LEU A 15 11.68 -3.00 -2.23
N LYS A 16 11.67 -4.20 -1.63
CA LYS A 16 12.10 -5.42 -2.34
C LYS A 16 11.19 -5.77 -3.51
N ALA A 17 9.87 -5.68 -3.34
CA ALA A 17 8.93 -5.93 -4.41
C ALA A 17 9.15 -4.98 -5.60
N ALA A 18 9.28 -3.67 -5.34
CA ALA A 18 9.59 -2.67 -6.37
C ALA A 18 10.93 -2.95 -7.06
N ALA A 19 11.98 -3.30 -6.30
CA ALA A 19 13.27 -3.66 -6.86
C ALA A 19 13.22 -4.91 -7.76
N MET A 20 12.43 -5.92 -7.39
CA MET A 20 12.22 -7.13 -8.21
C MET A 20 11.48 -6.83 -9.52
N LEU A 21 10.54 -5.88 -9.48
CA LEU A 21 9.80 -5.41 -10.66
C LEU A 21 10.57 -4.37 -11.47
N LYS A 22 11.70 -3.85 -10.95
CA LYS A 22 12.49 -2.77 -11.54
C LYS A 22 11.66 -1.49 -11.75
N THR A 23 10.83 -1.16 -10.77
CA THR A 23 9.94 0.00 -10.78
C THR A 23 10.31 0.95 -9.64
N ASP A 24 10.14 2.26 -9.85
CA ASP A 24 10.32 3.24 -8.79
C ASP A 24 9.22 3.09 -7.72
N PRO A 25 9.52 3.17 -6.42
CA PRO A 25 8.48 3.12 -5.39
C PRO A 25 7.41 4.21 -5.54
N GLY A 26 7.79 5.39 -6.02
CA GLY A 26 6.87 6.50 -6.29
C GLY A 26 5.86 6.21 -7.40
N ASP A 27 6.11 5.19 -8.24
CA ASP A 27 5.20 4.71 -9.30
C ASP A 27 4.37 3.49 -8.86
N CYS A 28 4.50 3.06 -7.60
CA CYS A 28 3.82 1.89 -7.06
C CYS A 28 2.56 2.27 -6.27
N VAL A 29 1.51 1.44 -6.39
CA VAL A 29 0.34 1.45 -5.49
C VAL A 29 0.30 0.16 -4.69
N VAL A 30 0.19 0.28 -3.38
CA VAL A 30 -0.01 -0.84 -2.45
C VAL A 30 -1.47 -0.91 -2.04
N PHE A 31 -2.06 -2.09 -2.11
CA PHE A 31 -3.32 -2.41 -1.45
C PHE A 31 -3.01 -3.08 -0.11
N GLU A 32 -3.53 -2.53 0.98
CA GLU A 32 -3.24 -3.03 2.33
C GLU A 32 -4.45 -2.93 3.27
N ASP A 33 -4.58 -3.84 4.21
CA ASP A 33 -5.70 -3.87 5.17
C ASP A 33 -5.27 -3.74 6.64
N THR A 34 -3.97 -3.60 6.91
CA THR A 34 -3.43 -3.39 8.26
C THR A 34 -2.78 -2.03 8.43
N LEU A 35 -2.91 -1.44 9.63
CA LEU A 35 -2.28 -0.15 9.97
C LEU A 35 -0.75 -0.18 9.75
N LYS A 36 -0.07 -1.20 10.30
CA LYS A 36 1.38 -1.36 10.13
C LYS A 36 1.78 -1.52 8.66
N GLY A 37 0.94 -2.13 7.83
CA GLY A 37 1.23 -2.28 6.42
C GLY A 37 1.05 -1.00 5.62
N ILE A 38 0.03 -0.20 5.95
CA ILE A 38 -0.12 1.15 5.41
C ILE A 38 1.12 1.98 5.75
N ASP A 39 1.54 2.00 7.02
CA ASP A 39 2.75 2.71 7.45
C ASP A 39 3.98 2.25 6.67
N ALA A 40 4.17 0.93 6.49
CA ALA A 40 5.28 0.39 5.72
C ALA A 40 5.27 0.85 4.25
N ALA A 41 4.10 0.92 3.62
CA ALA A 41 4.00 1.36 2.23
C ALA A 41 4.25 2.87 2.10
N LEU A 42 3.79 3.67 3.07
CA LEU A 42 4.08 5.11 3.13
C LEU A 42 5.56 5.38 3.41
N HIS A 43 6.20 4.62 4.30
CA HIS A 43 7.64 4.67 4.53
C HIS A 43 8.43 4.28 3.28
N ALA A 44 7.89 3.41 2.43
CA ALA A 44 8.45 3.06 1.12
C ALA A 44 8.24 4.14 0.05
N LYS A 45 7.56 5.26 0.38
CA LYS A 45 7.20 6.35 -0.54
C LYS A 45 6.24 5.92 -1.67
N MET A 46 5.45 4.88 -1.42
CA MET A 46 4.43 4.38 -2.36
C MET A 46 3.06 5.02 -2.08
N LYS A 47 2.17 4.98 -3.07
CA LYS A 47 0.74 5.27 -2.87
C LYS A 47 0.07 4.07 -2.21
N VAL A 48 -0.95 4.33 -1.40
CA VAL A 48 -1.59 3.29 -0.58
C VAL A 48 -3.09 3.38 -0.67
N ILE A 49 -3.72 2.24 -0.96
CA ILE A 49 -5.16 2.05 -0.93
C ILE A 49 -5.46 1.08 0.22
N GLY A 50 -6.17 1.58 1.22
CA GLY A 50 -6.66 0.79 2.35
C GLY A 50 -7.82 -0.11 1.92
N VAL A 51 -7.75 -1.41 2.18
CA VAL A 51 -8.85 -2.35 1.95
C VAL A 51 -9.46 -2.68 3.31
N ALA A 52 -10.71 -2.28 3.54
CA ALA A 52 -11.37 -2.38 4.84
C ALA A 52 -11.91 -3.80 5.15
N THR A 53 -11.04 -4.81 5.02
CA THR A 53 -11.34 -6.22 5.31
C THR A 53 -10.96 -6.63 6.73
N THR A 54 -9.89 -6.05 7.27
CA THR A 54 -9.39 -6.36 8.63
C THR A 54 -9.70 -5.26 9.65
N HIS A 55 -9.67 -3.99 9.25
CA HIS A 55 -10.02 -2.84 10.09
C HIS A 55 -11.21 -2.08 9.50
N HIS A 56 -11.92 -1.32 10.34
CA HIS A 56 -12.96 -0.43 9.85
C HIS A 56 -12.36 0.69 8.99
N ARG A 57 -13.15 1.17 8.02
CA ARG A 57 -12.74 2.26 7.12
C ARG A 57 -12.22 3.50 7.86
N ALA A 58 -12.80 3.80 9.02
CA ALA A 58 -12.43 4.94 9.86
C ALA A 58 -11.06 4.78 10.55
N GLU A 59 -10.49 3.58 10.59
CA GLU A 59 -9.17 3.31 11.19
C GLU A 59 -8.04 3.46 10.16
N LEU A 60 -8.31 3.20 8.87
CA LEU A 60 -7.32 3.24 7.77
C LEU A 60 -7.04 4.69 7.28
N THR A 61 -6.87 5.62 8.21
CA THR A 61 -6.82 7.08 7.97
C THR A 61 -5.60 7.54 7.18
N GLU A 62 -4.48 6.84 7.29
CA GLU A 62 -3.24 7.18 6.60
C GLU A 62 -3.20 6.71 5.12
N ALA A 63 -4.17 5.88 4.70
CA ALA A 63 -4.27 5.48 3.30
C ALA A 63 -4.75 6.66 2.43
N HIS A 64 -4.23 6.74 1.20
CA HIS A 64 -4.63 7.79 0.25
C HIS A 64 -6.08 7.63 -0.20
N LYS A 65 -6.57 6.39 -0.22
CA LYS A 65 -7.97 6.04 -0.45
C LYS A 65 -8.30 4.79 0.35
N VAL A 66 -9.55 4.67 0.79
CA VAL A 66 -10.06 3.45 1.40
C VAL A 66 -11.16 2.87 0.51
N ILE A 67 -11.18 1.54 0.36
CA ILE A 67 -12.19 0.76 -0.36
C ILE A 67 -12.67 -0.40 0.51
N SER A 68 -13.92 -0.83 0.33
CA SER A 68 -14.43 -2.02 1.03
C SER A 68 -14.02 -3.31 0.31
N ASP A 69 -13.99 -3.25 -1.02
CA ASP A 69 -13.50 -4.29 -1.91
C ASP A 69 -13.07 -3.68 -3.27
N PHE A 70 -12.59 -4.52 -4.18
CA PHE A 70 -12.07 -4.09 -5.48
C PHE A 70 -13.14 -3.62 -6.49
N THR A 71 -14.44 -3.68 -6.16
CA THR A 71 -15.51 -3.12 -7.01
C THR A 71 -15.64 -1.60 -6.86
N GLU A 72 -15.09 -1.02 -5.80
CA GLU A 72 -15.06 0.43 -5.56
C GLU A 72 -13.90 1.16 -6.28
N ILE A 73 -13.15 0.45 -7.14
CA ILE A 73 -11.98 0.99 -7.81
C ILE A 73 -11.91 0.62 -9.30
N ASP A 74 -11.37 1.54 -10.08
CA ASP A 74 -10.97 1.34 -11.46
C ASP A 74 -9.61 2.00 -11.71
N ILE A 75 -9.08 1.82 -12.93
CA ILE A 75 -7.80 2.39 -13.35
C ILE A 75 -7.80 3.92 -13.26
N SER A 76 -8.93 4.59 -13.54
CA SER A 76 -9.01 6.05 -13.50
C SER A 76 -8.81 6.59 -12.08
N ILE A 77 -9.34 5.88 -11.08
CA ILE A 77 -9.18 6.22 -9.66
C ILE A 77 -7.72 6.00 -9.24
N ILE A 78 -7.09 4.92 -9.68
CA ILE A 78 -5.69 4.61 -9.36
C ILE A 78 -4.77 5.70 -9.93
N LEU A 79 -4.97 6.10 -11.20
CA LEU A 79 -4.13 7.10 -11.85
C LEU A 79 -4.20 8.48 -11.16
N LYS A 80 -5.35 8.85 -10.59
CA LYS A 80 -5.51 10.10 -9.81
C LYS A 80 -4.67 10.15 -8.53
N LEU A 81 -4.07 9.05 -8.09
CA LEU A 81 -3.16 9.06 -6.94
C LEU A 81 -1.77 9.61 -7.28
N PHE A 82 -1.41 9.68 -8.56
CA PHE A 82 -0.11 10.12 -9.06
C PHE A 82 -0.12 11.51 -9.70
N SER A 83 -1.31 12.10 -9.86
CA SER A 83 -1.52 13.46 -10.37
C SER A 83 -1.40 14.52 -9.28
#